data_AF-A0A537GCN9-F1
#
_entry.id   AF-A0A537GCN9-F1
#
_cell.length_a   1.000
_cell.length_b   1.000
_cell.length_c   1.000
_cell.angle_alpha   90.00
_cell.angle_beta   90.00
_cell.angle_gamma   90.00
#
_symmetry.space_group_name_H-M   'P 1'
#
loop_
_entity.id
_entity.type
_entity.pdbx_description
1 polymer ?
#
loop_
_entity_poly.entity_id
_entity_poly.type
_entity_poly.pdbx_seq_one_letter_code
_entity_poly.pdbx_strand_id
1 'polypeptide(L)'
;HARVDSKLVPDVWLVPAVVLEVAGSEITLSPIHTAAWDKVRKDAGLAIRFPRFTGKYRDDKEPEQSTTTEEILEMYHKQLKKVKEQSSTA
;
A
#
# COMPACT_ATOMS: atom_id res chain seq x y z
N HIS A 1 6.09 -15.78 7.28
CA HIS A 1 6.74 -16.54 6.17
C HIS A 1 7.97 -15.75 5.71
N ALA A 2 9.07 -16.37 5.26
CA ALA A 2 10.33 -15.67 4.94
C ALA A 2 10.22 -14.58 3.84
N ARG A 3 9.11 -14.60 3.07
CA ARG A 3 8.81 -13.64 1.99
C ARG A 3 7.82 -12.53 2.39
N VAL A 4 7.34 -12.49 3.62
CA VAL A 4 6.30 -11.53 4.06
C VAL A 4 6.70 -10.91 5.38
N ASP A 5 6.87 -9.60 5.39
CA ASP A 5 7.00 -8.78 6.59
C ASP A 5 5.64 -8.18 6.94
N SER A 6 5.04 -8.62 8.04
CA SER A 6 3.73 -8.15 8.50
C SER A 6 3.65 -8.18 10.02
N LYS A 7 3.14 -7.09 10.62
CA LYS A 7 2.75 -7.06 12.04
C LYS A 7 1.36 -7.64 12.28
N LEU A 8 0.58 -7.84 11.21
CA LEU A 8 -0.73 -8.46 11.26
C LEU A 8 -0.57 -9.99 11.19
N VAL A 9 -1.34 -10.68 12.04
CA VAL A 9 -1.39 -12.14 12.10
C VAL A 9 -2.70 -12.59 11.44
N PRO A 10 -2.65 -13.22 10.26
CA PRO A 10 -3.82 -13.83 9.66
C PRO A 10 -4.15 -15.17 10.33
N ASP A 11 -5.40 -15.62 10.21
CA ASP A 11 -5.81 -16.96 10.66
C ASP A 11 -5.07 -18.07 9.90
N VAL A 12 -4.79 -17.83 8.62
CA VAL A 12 -4.08 -18.75 7.72
C VAL A 12 -3.03 -17.97 6.93
N TRP A 13 -1.78 -18.44 6.97
CA TRP A 13 -0.72 -17.91 6.13
C TRP A 13 -0.77 -18.53 4.73
N LEU A 14 -0.65 -17.69 3.71
CA LEU A 14 -0.57 -18.10 2.31
C LEU A 14 0.84 -17.85 1.76
N VAL A 15 1.25 -18.67 0.80
CA VAL A 15 2.46 -18.41 0.01
C VAL A 15 2.12 -17.35 -1.05
N PRO A 16 2.88 -16.24 -1.17
CA PRO A 16 2.62 -15.25 -2.19
C PRO A 16 2.72 -15.86 -3.60
N ALA A 17 1.61 -15.85 -4.32
CA ALA A 17 1.46 -16.43 -5.66
C ALA A 17 0.43 -15.69 -6.53
N VAL A 18 -0.58 -15.07 -5.93
CA VAL A 18 -1.66 -14.37 -6.66
C VAL A 18 -1.53 -12.88 -6.46
N VAL A 19 -1.62 -12.12 -7.56
CA VAL A 19 -1.64 -10.65 -7.55
C VAL A 19 -3.07 -10.16 -7.81
N LEU A 20 -3.55 -9.24 -6.97
CA LEU A 20 -4.89 -8.67 -7.06
C LEU A 20 -4.82 -7.19 -7.39
N GLU A 21 -5.72 -6.72 -8.26
CA GLU A 21 -5.94 -5.29 -8.44
C GLU A 21 -6.84 -4.76 -7.32
N VAL A 22 -6.32 -3.80 -6.56
CA VAL A 22 -7.03 -3.16 -5.44
C VAL A 22 -7.13 -1.68 -5.69
N ALA A 23 -8.32 -1.12 -5.51
CA ALA A 23 -8.57 0.31 -5.57
C ALA A 23 -8.80 0.88 -4.16
N GLY A 24 -8.39 2.12 -3.92
CA GLY A 24 -8.61 2.81 -2.65
C GLY A 24 -8.79 4.31 -2.87
N SER A 25 -9.20 5.03 -1.82
CA SER A 25 -9.41 6.48 -1.91
C SER A 25 -8.11 7.27 -1.77
N GLU A 26 -7.25 6.85 -0.84
CA GLU A 26 -6.00 7.53 -0.51
C GLU A 26 -5.02 6.59 0.20
N ILE A 27 -3.76 7.01 0.28
CA ILE A 27 -2.73 6.34 1.07
C ILE A 27 -2.53 7.11 2.38
N THR A 28 -2.51 6.38 3.50
CA THR A 28 -2.48 6.92 4.85
C THR A 28 -1.35 6.32 5.67
N LEU A 29 -0.89 7.03 6.70
CA LEU A 29 0.05 6.49 7.68
C LEU A 29 -0.64 5.43 8.54
N SER A 30 0.05 4.31 8.75
CA SER A 30 -0.45 3.21 9.56
C SER A 30 0.60 2.69 10.54
N PRO A 31 0.23 2.48 11.82
CA PRO A 31 1.15 1.91 12.82
C PRO A 31 1.30 0.38 12.70
N ILE A 32 0.46 -0.27 11.89
CA ILE A 32 0.37 -1.74 11.80
C ILE A 32 0.76 -2.30 10.43
N HIS A 33 0.68 -1.51 9.35
CA HIS A 33 1.12 -1.94 8.03
C HIS A 33 2.60 -1.62 7.83
N THR A 34 3.35 -2.56 7.29
CA THR A 34 4.82 -2.54 7.13
C THR A 34 5.29 -1.95 5.81
N ALA A 35 4.39 -1.66 4.86
CA ALA A 35 4.77 -1.08 3.57
C ALA A 35 5.43 0.29 3.77
N ALA A 36 6.62 0.48 3.18
CA ALA A 36 7.43 1.70 3.32
C ALA A 36 7.66 2.12 4.79
N TRP A 37 7.90 1.14 5.67
CA TRP A 37 8.13 1.37 7.10
C TRP A 37 9.23 2.40 7.37
N ASP A 38 8.99 3.30 8.34
CA ASP A 38 9.89 4.38 8.76
C ASP A 38 10.30 5.39 7.68
N LYS A 39 9.72 5.32 6.47
CA LYS A 39 10.09 6.23 5.36
C LYS A 39 9.45 7.62 5.47
N VAL A 40 8.26 7.72 6.07
CA VAL A 40 7.52 8.99 6.22
C VAL A 40 7.48 9.44 7.68
N ARG A 41 7.18 8.51 8.58
CA ARG A 41 7.09 8.75 10.02
C ARG A 41 7.72 7.55 10.74
N LYS A 42 8.49 7.84 11.78
CA LYS A 42 9.04 6.81 12.66
C LYS A 42 7.92 5.97 13.30
N ASP A 43 8.15 4.66 13.37
CA ASP A 43 7.26 3.63 13.87
C ASP A 43 5.92 3.53 13.11
N ALA A 44 5.93 3.85 11.81
CA ALA A 44 4.78 3.74 10.94
C ALA A 44 5.15 3.36 9.49
N GLY A 45 4.25 2.63 8.83
CA GLY A 45 4.28 2.41 7.39
C GLY A 45 3.06 3.05 6.71
N LEU A 46 2.73 2.57 5.52
CA LEU A 46 1.66 3.08 4.68
C LEU A 46 0.55 2.04 4.51
N ALA A 47 -0.69 2.52 4.45
CA ALA A 47 -1.87 1.71 4.21
C ALA A 47 -2.83 2.41 3.23
N ILE A 48 -3.56 1.60 2.47
CA ILE A 48 -4.60 2.08 1.56
C ILE A 48 -5.89 2.27 2.37
N ARG A 49 -6.50 3.46 2.29
CA ARG A 49 -7.80 3.74 2.91
C ARG A 49 -8.94 3.26 2.01
N PHE A 50 -9.91 2.57 2.62
CA PHE A 50 -11.05 1.95 1.95
C PHE A 50 -10.64 1.05 0.77
N PRO A 51 -9.75 0.05 0.99
CA PRO A 51 -9.33 -0.85 -0.06
C PRO A 51 -10.51 -1.69 -0.54
N ARG A 52 -10.71 -1.75 -1.85
CA ARG A 52 -11.73 -2.54 -2.52
C ARG A 52 -11.07 -3.37 -3.61
N PHE A 53 -11.34 -4.67 -3.57
CA PHE A 53 -10.96 -5.55 -4.67
C PHE A 53 -11.78 -5.18 -5.91
N THR A 54 -11.12 -5.00 -7.06
CA THR A 54 -11.80 -4.57 -8.30
C THR A 54 -12.48 -5.72 -9.04
N GLY A 55 -12.31 -6.96 -8.58
CA GLY A 55 -12.75 -8.16 -9.29
C GLY A 55 -11.69 -8.74 -10.24
N LYS A 56 -10.55 -8.06 -10.40
CA LYS A 56 -9.49 -8.50 -11.32
C LYS A 56 -8.36 -9.21 -10.61
N TYR A 57 -8.21 -10.48 -10.94
CA TYR A 57 -6.99 -11.24 -10.72
C TYR A 57 -5.99 -10.85 -11.81
N ARG A 58 -4.74 -10.58 -11.41
CA ARG A 58 -3.65 -10.24 -12.33
C ARG A 58 -2.86 -11.51 -12.62
N ASP A 59 -3.48 -12.41 -13.38
CA ASP A 59 -2.86 -13.67 -13.82
C ASP A 59 -1.68 -13.42 -14.78
N ASP A 60 -1.55 -12.18 -15.28
CA ASP A 60 -0.44 -11.69 -16.07
C ASP A 60 0.78 -11.25 -15.24
N LYS A 61 0.70 -11.31 -13.90
CA LYS A 61 1.74 -10.80 -12.99
C LYS A 61 2.16 -11.82 -11.95
N GLU A 62 3.47 -11.93 -11.79
CA GLU A 62 4.09 -12.60 -10.65
C GLU A 62 4.08 -11.71 -9.39
N PRO A 63 4.14 -12.27 -8.17
CA PRO A 63 4.21 -11.51 -6.92
C PRO A 63 5.31 -10.44 -6.89
N GLU A 64 6.44 -10.70 -7.52
CA GLU A 64 7.60 -9.80 -7.62
C GLU A 64 7.33 -8.60 -8.55
N GLN A 65 6.28 -8.66 -9.38
CA GLN A 65 5.82 -7.60 -10.28
C GLN A 65 4.61 -6.82 -9.71
N SER A 66 4.27 -7.08 -8.44
CA SER A 66 3.30 -6.29 -7.70
C SER A 66 3.81 -4.86 -7.47
N THR A 67 2.92 -3.96 -7.06
CA THR A 67 3.29 -2.58 -6.77
C THR A 67 4.30 -2.52 -5.64
N THR A 68 5.43 -1.90 -5.91
CA THR A 68 6.57 -1.79 -4.98
C THR A 68 6.30 -0.80 -3.85
N THR A 69 7.04 -0.92 -2.76
CA THR A 69 6.97 0.02 -1.64
C THR A 69 7.36 1.44 -2.04
N GLU A 70 8.29 1.59 -2.97
CA GLU A 70 8.76 2.84 -3.54
C GLU A 70 7.65 3.52 -4.35
N GLU A 71 6.92 2.77 -5.19
CA GLU A 71 5.77 3.28 -5.93
C GLU A 71 4.67 3.77 -4.98
N ILE A 72 4.36 3.01 -3.92
CA ILE A 72 3.38 3.43 -2.89
C ILE A 72 3.83 4.71 -2.20
N LEU A 73 5.11 4.83 -1.85
CA LEU A 73 5.68 6.03 -1.23
C LEU A 73 5.57 7.25 -2.15
N GLU A 74 5.88 7.09 -3.44
CA GLU A 74 5.71 8.15 -4.42
C GLU A 74 4.25 8.59 -4.56
N MET A 75 3.32 7.63 -4.62
CA MET A 75 1.89 7.93 -4.70
C MET A 75 1.41 8.73 -3.49
N TYR A 76 1.87 8.38 -2.27
CA TYR A 76 1.60 9.12 -1.05
C TYR A 76 2.11 10.58 -1.13
N HIS A 77 3.34 10.80 -1.57
CA HIS A 77 3.88 12.15 -1.74
C HIS A 77 3.13 12.96 -2.82
N LYS A 78 2.72 12.33 -3.92
CA LYS A 78 1.91 12.96 -4.98
C LYS A 78 0.54 13.38 -4.44
N GLN A 79 -0.07 12.59 -3.56
CA GLN A 79 -1.33 12.95 -2.89
C GLN A 79 -1.18 14.22 -2.04
N LEU A 80 -0.14 14.30 -1.21
CA LEU A 80 0.11 15.47 -0.35
C LEU A 80 0.31 16.77 -1.15
N LYS A 81 1.01 16.70 -2.30
CA LYS A 81 1.18 17.86 -3.19
C LYS A 81 -0.16 18.38 -3.71
N LYS A 82 -1.04 17.49 -4.16
CA LYS A 82 -2.39 17.86 -4.63
C LYS A 82 -3.24 18.51 -3.54
N VAL A 83 -3.19 17.99 -2.31
CA VAL A 83 -3.92 18.58 -1.17
C VAL A 83 -3.42 20.00 -0.88
N LYS A 84 -2.10 20.22 -0.89
CA LYS A 84 -1.51 21.55 -0.68
C LYS A 84 -1.92 22.54 -1.76
N GLU A 85 -1.90 22.14 -3.03
CA GLU A 85 -2.35 22.97 -4.15
C GLU A 85 -3.82 23.36 -4.00
N GLN A 86 -4.72 22.43 -3.66
CA GLN A 86 -6.14 22.73 -3.45
C GLN A 86 -6.40 23.68 -2.28
N SER A 87 -5.60 23.61 -1.21
CA SER A 87 -5.70 24.56 -0.08
C SER A 87 -5.16 25.97 -0.37
N SER A 88 -4.41 26.15 -1.47
CA SER A 88 -3.82 27.44 -1.84
C SER A 88 -4.69 28.23 -2.83
N THR A 89 -5.69 27.57 -3.44
CA THR A 89 -6.59 28.14 -4.45
C THR A 89 -8.02 28.34 -3.94
N ALA A 90 -8.22 28.19 -2.62
CA ALA A 90 -9.48 28.43 -1.91
C ALA A 90 -9.30 29.60 -0.94
#